data_AF-A0A1F8LXK9-F1
#
_entry.id   AF-A0A1F8LXK9-F1
#
_cell.length_a   1.000
_cell.length_b   1.000
_cell.length_c   1.000
_cell.angle_alpha   90.00
_cell.angle_beta   90.00
_cell.angle_gamma   90.00
#
_symmetry.space_group_name_H-M   'P 1'
#
loop_
_entity.id
_entity.type
_entity.pdbx_description
1 polymer ?
#
loop_
_entity_poly.entity_id
_entity_poly.type
_entity_poly.pdbx_seq_one_letter_code
_entity_poly.pdbx_strand_id
1 'polypeptide(L)'
;MPITCPNCNHSVRKDARYCGFCGTNLMPSAEVKPAVAPAKSEKTVVNQNLKPQKQSKPKRFKTSQMVTIVAIILLFLVVILSVVCRYWSEISEGLVQLLFSLYVRIALL
;
A
#
# COMPACT_ATOMS: atom_id res chain seq x y z
N MET A 1 -14.54 23.64 5.76
CA MET A 1 -13.48 24.55 5.29
C MET A 1 -12.13 23.86 5.51
N PRO A 2 -11.43 23.43 4.45
CA PRO A 2 -10.09 22.87 4.54
C PRO A 2 -9.04 23.98 4.73
N ILE A 3 -7.93 23.66 5.43
CA ILE A 3 -6.76 24.53 5.57
C ILE A 3 -5.61 24.00 4.70
N THR A 4 -4.76 24.87 4.20
CA THR A 4 -3.60 24.45 3.39
C THR A 4 -2.39 24.22 4.28
N CYS A 5 -1.71 23.08 4.10
CA CYS A 5 -0.49 22.79 4.84
C CYS A 5 0.65 23.73 4.38
N PRO A 6 1.39 24.39 5.31
CA PRO A 6 2.47 25.29 4.96
C PRO A 6 3.74 24.59 4.42
N ASN A 7 3.87 23.28 4.63
CA ASN A 7 5.06 22.53 4.20
C ASN A 7 4.88 21.86 2.82
N CYS A 8 3.66 21.42 2.48
CA CYS A 8 3.43 20.68 1.22
C CYS A 8 2.28 21.22 0.37
N ASN A 9 1.66 22.33 0.78
CA ASN A 9 0.61 23.03 0.05
C ASN A 9 -0.65 22.20 -0.26
N HIS A 10 -0.81 21.02 0.35
CA HIS A 10 -2.03 20.23 0.23
C HIS A 10 -3.13 20.70 1.17
N SER A 11 -4.38 20.52 0.75
CA SER A 11 -5.57 20.78 1.55
C SER A 11 -5.77 19.71 2.63
N VAL A 12 -5.87 20.13 3.88
CA VAL A 12 -6.03 19.29 5.07
C VAL A 12 -7.27 19.74 5.85
N ARG A 13 -7.83 18.85 6.67
CA ARG A 13 -8.91 19.23 7.60
C ARG A 13 -8.41 20.25 8.61
N LYS A 14 -9.21 21.27 8.89
CA LYS A 14 -8.92 22.33 9.88
C LYS A 14 -8.61 21.80 11.29
N ASP A 15 -9.19 20.66 11.68
CA ASP A 15 -9.04 20.08 13.01
C ASP A 15 -7.95 18.99 13.05
N ALA A 16 -7.18 18.82 11.96
CA ALA A 16 -6.12 17.83 11.91
C ALA A 16 -4.87 18.34 12.64
N ARG A 17 -4.44 17.61 13.67
CA ARG A 17 -3.18 17.90 14.39
C ARG A 17 -1.94 17.73 13.51
N TYR A 18 -2.04 16.86 12.50
CA TYR A 18 -0.97 16.56 11.55
C TYR A 18 -1.51 16.57 10.13
N CYS A 19 -0.66 16.99 9.20
CA CYS A 19 -0.94 16.88 7.78
C CYS A 19 -0.96 15.42 7.35
N GLY A 20 -2.07 14.97 6.77
CA GLY A 20 -2.21 13.59 6.26
C GLY A 20 -1.33 13.27 5.04
N PHE A 21 -0.73 14.29 4.41
CA PHE A 21 0.11 14.13 3.21
C PHE A 21 1.61 14.11 3.56
N CYS A 22 2.10 15.13 4.26
CA CYS A 22 3.52 15.26 4.58
C CYS A 22 3.88 14.94 6.04
N GLY A 23 2.89 14.75 6.93
CA GLY A 23 3.12 14.46 8.34
C GLY A 23 3.50 15.69 9.19
N THR A 24 3.55 16.88 8.60
CA THR A 24 3.85 18.13 9.32
C THR A 24 2.83 18.38 10.40
N ASN A 25 3.28 18.70 11.62
CA ASN A 25 2.40 19.12 12.69
C ASN A 25 1.76 20.48 12.31
N LEU A 26 0.44 20.51 12.23
CA LEU A 26 -0.33 21.71 11.87
C LEU A 26 -0.81 22.47 13.11
N MET A 27 -0.49 21.96 14.30
CA MET A 27 -0.84 22.57 15.58
C MET A 27 0.27 23.56 15.94
N PRO A 28 0.03 24.88 15.85
CA PRO A 28 0.94 25.84 16.44
C PRO A 28 0.97 25.57 17.94
N SER A 29 2.15 25.25 18.48
CA SER A 29 2.41 25.30 19.91
C SER A 29 2.30 26.77 20.31
N ALA A 30 1.10 27.19 20.67
CA ALA A 30 0.88 28.49 21.27
C ALA A 30 1.31 28.39 22.74
N GLU A 31 2.59 28.63 22.98
CA GLU A 31 3.03 29.22 24.23
C GLU A 31 2.36 30.60 24.43
N VAL A 32 1.85 30.79 25.64
CA VAL A 32 1.93 32.00 26.46
C VAL A 32 1.22 33.27 25.98
N LYS A 33 0.08 33.56 26.63
CA LYS A 33 -0.23 34.91 27.16
C LYS A 33 -0.77 34.75 28.60
N PRO A 34 -0.34 35.57 29.58
CA PRO A 34 -0.22 35.17 30.99
C PRO A 34 -1.55 34.99 31.74
N ALA A 35 -1.61 33.95 32.58
CA ALA A 35 -2.65 33.73 33.56
C ALA A 35 -2.45 34.62 34.80
N VAL A 36 -3.50 35.35 35.18
CA VAL A 36 -3.77 35.67 36.58
C VAL A 36 -4.37 34.41 37.21
N ALA A 37 -3.70 33.87 38.23
CA ALA A 37 -4.12 32.72 39.06
C ALA A 37 -5.17 33.16 40.11
N PRO A 38 -5.93 32.29 40.84
CA PRO A 38 -5.47 30.98 41.36
C PRO A 38 -6.49 29.81 41.55
N ALA A 39 -5.89 28.60 41.78
CA ALA A 39 -6.36 27.43 42.55
C ALA A 39 -7.64 26.67 42.07
N LYS A 40 -7.66 25.32 41.91
CA LYS A 40 -7.25 24.24 42.83
C LYS A 40 -7.39 22.84 42.15
N SER A 41 -6.63 21.84 42.67
CA SER A 41 -6.66 20.36 42.42
C SER A 41 -5.88 19.88 41.17
N GLU A 42 -4.72 19.18 41.21
CA GLU A 42 -4.22 18.06 42.06
C GLU A 42 -5.25 16.93 42.17
N LYS A 43 -5.13 15.71 41.61
CA LYS A 43 -3.97 14.85 41.29
C LYS A 43 -4.43 13.76 40.29
N THR A 44 -3.69 13.50 39.22
CA THR A 44 -3.41 12.12 38.79
C THR A 44 -2.08 12.14 38.04
N VAL A 45 -1.12 11.58 38.74
CA VAL A 45 0.24 11.28 38.32
C VAL A 45 0.18 10.22 37.22
N VAL A 46 0.63 10.55 36.02
CA VAL A 46 1.23 9.55 35.13
C VAL A 46 2.65 10.02 34.82
N ASN A 47 3.57 9.36 35.49
CA ASN A 47 5.01 9.57 35.47
C ASN A 47 5.57 9.25 34.07
N GLN A 48 6.05 10.28 33.38
CA GLN A 48 6.84 10.16 32.16
C GLN A 48 8.29 9.93 32.56
N ASN A 49 8.73 8.67 32.54
CA ASN A 49 10.14 8.31 32.55
C ASN A 49 10.54 7.82 31.15
N LEU A 50 11.53 8.51 30.56
CA LEU A 50 12.12 8.23 29.25
C LEU A 50 12.92 6.91 29.24
N LYS A 51 12.60 5.98 28.33
CA LYS A 51 13.58 5.19 27.54
C LYS A 51 12.91 4.43 26.36
N PRO A 52 13.66 3.90 25.37
CA PRO A 52 13.54 4.26 23.96
C PRO A 52 12.87 3.19 23.08
N GLN A 53 12.38 3.61 21.92
CA GLN A 53 12.29 2.82 20.68
C GLN A 53 11.84 1.35 20.83
N LYS A 54 10.54 1.11 20.60
CA LYS A 54 10.17 -0.05 19.78
C LYS A 54 9.06 0.35 18.81
N GLN A 55 9.49 0.52 17.56
CA GLN A 55 8.61 0.65 16.41
C GLN A 55 7.59 -0.50 16.38
N SER A 56 6.31 -0.16 16.36
CA SER A 56 5.30 -0.96 15.67
C SER A 56 4.58 -0.02 14.70
N LYS A 57 5.02 -0.04 13.45
CA LYS A 57 4.48 0.70 12.30
C LYS A 57 2.94 0.63 12.26
N PRO A 58 2.17 1.74 12.37
CA PRO A 58 0.85 1.78 11.76
C PRO A 58 1.04 1.96 10.25
N LYS A 59 0.61 0.93 9.55
CA LYS A 59 0.71 0.66 8.11
C LYS A 59 0.23 1.86 7.28
N ARG A 60 1.17 2.54 6.61
CA ARG A 60 0.94 3.53 5.54
C ARG A 60 0.36 2.81 4.31
N PHE A 61 -0.93 2.52 4.33
CA PHE A 61 -1.60 1.65 3.35
C PHE A 61 -2.77 2.41 2.72
N LYS A 62 -2.58 2.94 1.50
CA LYS A 62 -3.66 3.00 0.48
C LYS A 62 -3.21 3.42 -0.94
N THR A 63 -2.03 4.00 -1.15
CA THR A 63 -1.53 4.32 -2.51
C THR A 63 -0.31 3.50 -2.93
N SER A 64 0.63 3.22 -2.02
CA SER A 64 1.78 2.35 -2.32
C SER A 64 1.42 0.86 -2.48
N GLN A 65 0.23 0.45 -2.06
CA GLN A 65 -0.25 -0.92 -2.22
C GLN A 65 -0.73 -1.25 -3.63
N MET A 66 -1.29 -0.26 -4.32
CA MET A 66 -1.88 -0.49 -5.65
C MET A 66 -0.79 -0.85 -6.64
N VAL A 67 0.37 -0.20 -6.54
CA VAL A 67 1.54 -0.51 -7.38
C VAL A 67 2.05 -1.94 -7.14
N THR A 68 2.11 -2.39 -5.88
CA THR A 68 2.53 -3.76 -5.56
C THR A 68 1.54 -4.81 -6.09
N ILE A 69 0.23 -4.57 -5.94
CA ILE A 69 -0.81 -5.50 -6.44
C ILE A 69 -0.75 -5.59 -7.96
N VAL A 70 -0.67 -4.44 -8.66
CA VAL A 70 -0.57 -4.40 -10.13
C VAL A 70 0.70 -5.10 -10.62
N ALA A 71 1.84 -4.87 -9.96
CA ALA A 71 3.10 -5.53 -10.29
C ALA A 71 3.01 -7.06 -10.14
N ILE A 72 2.39 -7.54 -9.05
CA ILE A 72 2.17 -8.98 -8.83
C ILE A 72 1.25 -9.56 -9.90
N ILE A 73 0.14 -8.89 -10.22
CA ILE A 73 -0.80 -9.34 -11.25
C ILE A 73 -0.11 -9.44 -12.61
N LEU A 74 0.65 -8.41 -13.01
CA LEU A 74 1.39 -8.42 -14.28
C LEU A 74 2.43 -9.54 -14.33
N LEU A 75 3.15 -9.78 -13.23
CA LEU A 75 4.10 -10.89 -13.13
C LEU A 75 3.40 -12.23 -13.31
N PHE A 76 2.29 -12.47 -12.61
CA PHE A 76 1.50 -13.70 -12.76
C PHE A 76 0.97 -13.87 -14.18
N LEU A 77 0.47 -12.80 -14.81
CA LEU A 77 -0.04 -12.83 -16.18
C LEU A 77 1.06 -13.25 -17.16
N VAL A 78 2.27 -12.71 -17.02
CA VAL A 78 3.44 -13.08 -17.83
C VAL A 78 3.85 -14.54 -17.60
N VAL A 79 3.87 -15.01 -16.35
CA VAL A 79 4.20 -16.41 -16.03
C VAL A 79 3.16 -17.35 -16.62
N ILE A 80 1.87 -17.05 -16.46
CA ILE A 80 0.78 -17.86 -17.02
C ILE A 80 0.89 -17.90 -18.55
N LEU A 81 1.08 -16.76 -19.22
CA LEU A 81 1.28 -16.73 -20.67
C LEU A 81 2.50 -17.53 -21.09
N SER A 82 3.61 -17.46 -20.34
CA SER A 82 4.82 -18.24 -20.62
C SER A 82 4.57 -19.75 -20.49
N VAL A 83 3.88 -20.16 -19.43
CA VAL A 83 3.49 -21.56 -19.20
C VAL A 83 2.52 -22.03 -20.27
N VAL A 84 1.51 -21.24 -20.60
CA VAL A 84 0.56 -21.55 -21.68
C VAL A 84 1.29 -21.65 -23.01
N CYS A 85 2.17 -20.71 -23.38
CA CYS A 85 2.93 -20.80 -24.62
C CYS A 85 3.85 -22.03 -24.65
N ARG A 86 4.53 -22.35 -23.54
CA ARG A 86 5.36 -23.55 -23.40
C ARG A 86 4.54 -24.83 -23.55
N TYR A 87 3.45 -24.92 -22.82
CA TYR A 87 2.58 -26.09 -22.76
C TYR A 87 1.77 -26.28 -24.05
N TRP A 88 1.37 -25.19 -24.70
CA TRP A 88 0.71 -25.21 -26.00
C TRP A 88 1.66 -25.64 -27.11
N SER A 89 2.94 -25.26 -27.03
CA SER A 89 3.98 -25.76 -27.93
C SER A 89 4.21 -27.26 -27.78
N GLU A 90 4.22 -27.77 -26.55
CA GLU A 90 4.38 -29.21 -26.28
C GLU A 90 3.13 -30.03 -26.68
N ILE A 91 1.93 -29.46 -26.51
CA ILE A 91 0.67 -30.11 -26.88
C ILE A 91 0.44 -30.10 -28.39
N SER A 92 0.81 -29.03 -29.10
CA SER A 92 0.55 -28.92 -30.54
C SER A 92 1.31 -29.97 -31.34
N GLU A 93 2.55 -30.28 -30.98
CA GLU A 93 3.35 -31.30 -31.68
C GLU A 93 2.79 -32.71 -31.47
N GLY A 94 2.39 -33.06 -30.23
CA GLY A 94 1.77 -34.35 -29.93
C GLY A 94 0.42 -34.55 -30.64
N LEU A 95 -0.40 -33.49 -30.69
CA LEU A 95 -1.71 -33.53 -31.33
C LEU A 95 -1.59 -33.65 -32.86
N VAL A 96 -0.65 -32.91 -33.48
CA VAL A 96 -0.44 -32.97 -34.94
C VAL A 96 0.12 -34.32 -35.37
N GLN A 97 1.03 -34.93 -34.61
CA GLN A 97 1.50 -36.30 -34.86
C GLN A 97 0.37 -37.34 -34.82
N LEU A 98 -0.49 -37.27 -33.80
CA LEU A 98 -1.63 -38.18 -33.67
C LEU A 98 -2.66 -37.98 -34.80
N LEU A 99 -2.98 -36.73 -35.13
CA LEU A 99 -3.88 -36.40 -36.24
C LEU A 99 -3.31 -36.86 -37.58
N PHE A 100 -2.00 -36.66 -37.82
CA PHE A 100 -1.32 -37.13 -39.02
C PHE A 100 -1.34 -38.67 -39.10
N SER A 101 -1.04 -39.36 -37.99
CA SER A 101 -1.09 -40.82 -37.94
C SER A 101 -2.50 -41.38 -38.15
N LEU A 102 -3.54 -40.73 -37.63
CA LEU A 102 -4.93 -41.10 -37.87
C LEU A 102 -5.33 -40.85 -39.32
N TYR A 103 -4.96 -39.70 -39.88
CA TYR A 103 -5.25 -39.35 -41.27
C TYR A 103 -4.65 -40.36 -42.25
N VAL A 104 -3.37 -40.71 -42.10
CA VAL A 104 -2.71 -41.72 -42.95
C VAL A 104 -3.38 -43.08 -42.83
N ARG A 105 -3.77 -43.49 -41.61
CA ARG A 105 -4.49 -44.76 -41.40
C ARG A 105 -5.86 -44.77 -42.08
N ILE A 106 -6.61 -43.67 -41.99
CA ILE A 106 -7.92 -43.52 -42.64
C ILE A 106 -7.77 -43.50 -44.17
N ALA A 107 -6.74 -42.83 -44.70
CA ALA A 107 -6.51 -42.74 -46.14
C ALA A 107 -6.04 -44.06 -46.80
N LEU A 108 -5.53 -45.01 -46.00
CA LEU A 108 -5.04 -46.31 -46.48
C LEU A 108 -6.08 -47.46 -46.35
N LEU A 109 -7.25 -47.16 -45.78
CA LEU A 109 -8.39 -48.05 -45.57
C LEU A 109 -9.44 -47.84 -46.67
#